data_AF-A0A3M2UX96-F1
#
_entry.id   AF-A0A3M2UX96-F1
#
_cell.length_a   1.000
_cell.length_b   1.000
_cell.length_c   1.000
_cell.angle_alpha   90.00
_cell.angle_beta   90.00
_cell.angle_gamma   90.00
#
_symmetry.space_group_name_H-M   'P 1'
#
loop_
_entity.id
_entity.type
_entity.pdbx_description
1 polymer ?
#
loop_
_entity_poly.entity_id
_entity_poly.type
_entity_poly.pdbx_seq_one_letter_code
_entity_poly.pdbx_strand_id
1 'polypeptide(L)' 'SYVDVGFNPVPDWYVGSALRYEHYNQGVGATRSGKLTTRYDFTPQFAVRATVSNGFRAPSLANSLFSA' A
#
# COMPACT_ATOMS: atom_id res chain seq x y z
N SER A 1 -8.75 0.27 -9.33
CA SER A 1 -7.69 -0.55 -9.95
C SER A 1 -6.59 -0.86 -8.96
N TYR A 2 -5.98 -2.04 -9.06
CA TYR A 2 -4.90 -2.52 -8.17
C TYR A 2 -3.82 -3.20 -9.01
N VAL A 3 -2.56 -2.91 -8.72
CA VAL A 3 -1.39 -3.57 -9.31
C VAL A 3 -0.40 -3.88 -8.19
N ASP A 4 0.16 -5.08 -8.21
CA ASP A 4 1.18 -5.54 -7.28
C ASP A 4 2.21 -6.37 -8.03
N VAL A 5 3.47 -6.08 -7.76
CA VAL A 5 4.61 -6.78 -8.33
C VAL A 5 5.65 -7.02 -7.26
N GLY A 6 6.29 -8.18 -7.31
CA GLY A 6 7.40 -8.50 -6.42
C GLY A 6 8.34 -9.49 -7.07
N PHE A 7 9.60 -9.39 -6.71
CA PHE A 7 10.67 -10.22 -7.25
C PHE A 7 11.84 -10.30 -6.28
N ASN A 8 12.73 -11.26 -6.54
CA ASN A 8 13.98 -11.42 -5.84
C ASN A 8 15.12 -10.97 -6.76
N PRO A 9 15.69 -9.76 -6.59
CA PRO A 9 16.83 -9.32 -7.38
C PRO A 9 18.04 -10.26 -7.19
N VAL A 10 18.17 -10.80 -5.97
CA VAL A 10 19.11 -11.85 -5.58
C VAL A 10 18.39 -12.86 -4.68
N PRO A 11 18.88 -14.09 -4.51
CA PRO A 11 18.17 -15.15 -3.79
C PRO A 11 17.67 -14.73 -2.39
N ASP A 12 18.49 -14.00 -1.64
CA ASP A 12 18.24 -13.67 -0.22
C ASP A 12 17.49 -12.34 -0.02
N TRP A 13 17.15 -11.65 -1.11
CA TRP A 13 16.51 -10.33 -1.06
C TRP A 13 15.21 -10.34 -1.83
N TYR A 14 14.09 -10.10 -1.14
CA TYR A 14 12.79 -9.88 -1.74
C TYR A 14 12.44 -8.39 -1.75
N VAL A 15 11.95 -7.90 -2.89
CA VAL A 15 11.41 -6.55 -3.06
C VAL A 15 10.02 -6.64 -3.68
N GLY A 16 9.06 -5.89 -3.12
CA GLY A 16 7.70 -5.82 -3.63
C GLY A 16 7.15 -4.40 -3.60
N SER A 17 6.34 -4.07 -4.60
CA SER A 17 5.64 -2.79 -4.70
C SER A 17 4.20 -2.98 -5.14
N ALA A 18 3.29 -2.25 -4.53
CA ALA A 18 1.88 -2.25 -4.90
C ALA A 18 1.36 -0.82 -5.07
N LEU A 19 0.45 -0.64 -6.02
CA LEU A 19 -0.27 0.59 -6.29
C LEU A 19 -1.76 0.31 -6.39
N ARG A 20 -2.55 1.17 -5.75
CA ARG A 20 -4.01 1.10 -5.75
C ARG A 20 -4.56 2.48 -6.11
N TYR A 21 -5.44 2.49 -7.11
CA TYR A 21 -6.18 3.67 -7.54
C TYR A 21 -7.66 3.43 -7.31
N GLU A 22 -8.32 4.30 -6.57
CA GLU A 22 -9.75 4.21 -6.30
C GLU A 22 -10.44 5.51 -6.72
N HIS A 23 -11.63 5.39 -7.26
CA HIS A 23 -12.47 6.54 -7.59
C HIS A 23 -13.71 6.49 -6.70
N TYR A 24 -13.88 7.51 -5.86
CA TYR A 24 -15.03 7.62 -4.98
C TYR A 24 -15.99 8.67 -5.53
N ASN A 25 -17.25 8.27 -5.65
CA ASN A 25 -18.35 9.17 -5.96
C ASN A 25 -18.74 9.93 -4.65
N GLN A 26 -19.47 11.05 -4.75
CA GLN A 26 -19.80 11.97 -3.63
C GLN A 26 -18.73 13.00 -3.25
N GLY A 27 -18.02 13.58 -4.22
CA GLY A 27 -17.13 14.74 -4.00
C GLY A 27 -15.74 14.41 -3.40
N VAL A 28 -15.49 13.16 -3.06
CA VAL A 28 -14.19 12.67 -2.53
C VAL A 28 -13.11 12.59 -3.62
N GLY A 29 -13.51 12.32 -4.87
CA GLY A 29 -12.61 12.25 -6.00
C GLY A 29 -11.78 10.96 -6.05
N ALA A 30 -10.66 11.02 -6.77
CA ALA A 30 -9.78 9.89 -6.96
C ALA A 30 -8.67 9.83 -5.91
N THR A 31 -8.41 8.64 -5.36
CA THR A 31 -7.36 8.40 -4.38
C THR A 31 -6.32 7.43 -4.90
N ARG A 32 -5.08 7.64 -4.48
CA ARG A 32 -3.92 6.82 -4.82
C ARG A 32 -3.28 6.35 -3.53
N SER A 33 -3.14 5.04 -3.38
CA SER A 33 -2.33 4.44 -2.33
C SER A 33 -1.25 3.55 -2.91
N GLY A 34 -0.16 3.43 -2.17
CA GLY A 34 1.02 2.69 -2.57
C GLY A 34 1.73 2.06 -1.39
N LYS A 35 2.43 0.97 -1.66
CA LYS A 35 3.24 0.23 -0.69
C LYS A 35 4.55 -0.17 -1.36
N LEU A 36 5.65 0.02 -0.65
CA LEU A 36 6.94 -0.59 -0.96
C LEU A 36 7.34 -1.46 0.24
N THR A 37 7.66 -2.71 -0.03
CA THR A 37 8.07 -3.68 0.97
C THR A 37 9.35 -4.37 0.54
N THR A 38 10.19 -4.68 1.51
CA THR A 38 11.43 -5.41 1.27
C THR A 38 11.71 -6.35 2.44
N ARG A 39 12.30 -7.49 2.14
CA ARG A 39 12.81 -8.44 3.14
C ARG A 39 14.19 -8.91 2.71
N TYR A 40 15.15 -8.83 3.62
CA TYR A 40 16.49 -9.37 3.42
C TYR A 40 16.74 -10.47 4.45
N ASP A 41 17.10 -11.65 3.97
CA ASP A 41 17.48 -12.80 4.79
C ASP A 41 19.01 -12.74 4.99
N PHE A 42 19.47 -12.43 6.20
CA PHE A 42 20.91 -12.39 6.51
C PHE A 42 21.45 -13.81 6.76
N THR A 43 20.60 -14.67 7.32
CA THR A 43 20.83 -16.11 7.48
C THR A 43 19.49 -16.85 7.32
N PRO A 44 19.48 -18.18 7.12
CA PRO A 44 18.23 -18.95 7.07
C PRO A 44 17.33 -18.78 8.31
N GLN A 45 17.90 -18.37 9.44
CA GLN A 45 17.21 -18.20 10.72
C GLN A 45 16.93 -16.74 11.07
N PHE A 46 17.57 -15.76 10.40
CA PHE A 46 17.46 -14.34 10.73
C PHE A 46 17.27 -13.47 9.49
N ALA A 47 16.21 -12.66 9.54
CA ALA A 47 15.82 -11.77 8.45
C ALA A 47 15.25 -10.46 8.97
N VAL A 48 15.40 -9.39 8.20
CA VAL A 48 14.80 -8.08 8.47
C VAL A 48 13.81 -7.74 7.36
N ARG A 49 12.66 -7.23 7.76
CA ARG A 49 11.63 -6.71 6.85
C ARG A 49 11.38 -5.24 7.14
N ALA A 50 11.33 -4.44 6.08
CA ALA A 50 10.93 -3.05 6.13
C ALA A 50 9.76 -2.82 5.16
N THR A 51 8.85 -1.93 5.52
CA THR A 51 7.73 -1.56 4.65
C THR A 51 7.38 -0.10 4.88
N VAL A 52 7.16 0.61 3.79
CA VAL A 52 6.62 1.97 3.78
C VAL A 52 5.38 1.97 2.90
N SER A 53 4.30 2.57 3.39
CA SER A 53 3.04 2.64 2.66
C SER A 53 2.23 3.84 3.11
N ASN A 54 1.35 4.30 2.23
CA ASN A 54 0.30 5.23 2.61
C ASN A 54 -1.07 4.56 2.49
N GLY A 55 -2.08 5.16 3.11
CA GLY A 55 -3.45 4.69 3.08
C GLY A 55 -4.40 5.87 3.01
N PHE A 56 -5.54 5.66 2.37
CA PHE A 56 -6.63 6.60 2.35
C PHE A 56 -7.86 5.96 3.00
N ARG A 57 -8.51 6.70 3.89
CA ARG A 57 -9.81 6.31 4.46
C ARG A 57 -10.85 7.32 3.98
N ALA A 58 -11.75 6.87 3.11
CA ALA A 58 -12.86 7.70 2.65
C ALA A 58 -13.78 8.09 3.84
N PRO A 59 -14.29 9.33 3.88
CA PRO A 59 -15.30 9.72 4.86
C PRO A 59 -16.57 8.87 4.76
N SER A 60 -17.21 8.60 5.89
CA SER A 60 -18.53 7.95 5.91
C SER A 60 -19.62 8.92 5.45
N LEU A 61 -20.76 8.39 4.98
CA LEU A 61 -21.92 9.19 4.57
C LEU A 61 -22.48 10.05 5.72
N ALA A 62 -22.34 9.59 6.96
CA ALA A 62 -22.70 10.36 8.15
C ALA A 62 -21.78 11.58 8.33
N ASN A 63 -20.47 11.46 8.09
CA ASN A 63 -19.53 12.59 8.20
C ASN A 63 -19.79 13.70 7.16
N SER A 64 -20.35 13.37 5.99
CA SER A 64 -20.74 14.39 4.99
C SER A 64 -22.04 15.12 5.33
N LEU A 65 -22.93 14.52 6.12
CA LEU A 65 -24.22 15.13 6.52
C LEU A 65 -24.11 15.97 7.80
N PHE A 66 -23.18 15.64 8.71
CA PHE A 66 -22.96 16.36 9.97
C PHE A 66 -21.82 17.41 9.90
N SER A 67 -21.31 17.72 8.71
CA SER A 67 -20.31 18.79 8.49
C SER A 67 -20.94 20.11 8.02
N ALA A 68 -22.25 20.30 8.23
CA ALA A 68 -22.98 21.54 7.97
C ALA A 68 -23.18 22.34 9.27
#